data_AF-A0A2C6LDG1-F1
#
_entry.id   AF-A0A2C6LDG1-F1
#
_cell.length_a   1.000
_cell.length_b   1.000
_cell.length_c   1.000
_cell.angle_alpha   90.00
_cell.angle_beta   90.00
_cell.angle_gamma   90.00
#
_symmetry.space_group_name_H-M   'P 1'
#
loop_
_entity.id
_entity.type
_entity.pdbx_description
1 polymer ?
#
loop_
_entity_poly.entity_id
_entity_poly.type
_entity_poly.pdbx_seq_one_letter_code
_entity_poly.pdbx_strand_id
1 'polypeptide(L)'
;MTAGSSSLVGKTSAPPPLNGVSSCSQLLVDSSVPPGRVTSSLLDPELIHERTGRRVEYFEAKVATQYEKKEREAIRKIVGREIREKCRPELDDYYDCMCDRTVTFLACRGYAAAVQKCVKKYENSATLPDRWQEIAREREALGLSLVKRQQRKIYNKYISDMDGAGWLPKRK
;
A
#
# COMPACT_ATOMS: atom_id res chain seq x y z
N MET A 1 16.89 18.03 -53.98
CA MET A 1 17.80 19.17 -53.72
C MET A 1 17.46 19.72 -52.34
N THR A 2 18.48 19.86 -51.48
CA THR A 2 18.55 20.60 -50.18
C THR A 2 17.52 20.23 -49.09
N ALA A 3 17.82 19.49 -48.01
CA ALA A 3 18.79 19.67 -46.91
C ALA A 3 18.53 20.89 -46.01
N GLY A 4 18.41 20.65 -44.70
CA GLY A 4 18.33 21.60 -43.58
C GLY A 4 17.51 20.98 -42.44
N SER A 5 18.05 20.27 -41.43
CA SER A 5 19.17 20.48 -40.49
C SER A 5 19.03 21.71 -39.60
N SER A 6 18.66 21.51 -38.33
CA SER A 6 19.09 22.26 -37.11
C SER A 6 18.50 21.59 -35.85
N SER A 7 19.31 20.83 -35.09
CA SER A 7 19.91 21.17 -33.78
C SER A 7 18.91 21.27 -32.61
N LEU A 8 18.76 20.27 -31.74
CA LEU A 8 19.57 19.93 -30.54
C LEU A 8 19.88 21.12 -29.61
N VAL A 9 19.18 21.21 -28.46
CA VAL A 9 19.77 21.65 -27.18
C VAL A 9 19.09 20.89 -26.03
N GLY A 10 19.80 19.94 -25.44
CA GLY A 10 19.46 19.33 -24.15
C GLY A 10 19.85 20.26 -23.00
N LYS A 11 19.04 20.25 -21.94
CA LYS A 11 19.40 20.84 -20.64
C LYS A 11 19.39 19.73 -19.59
N THR A 12 20.59 19.26 -19.26
CA THR A 12 20.94 18.50 -18.08
C THR A 12 21.09 19.46 -16.90
N SER A 13 20.30 19.29 -15.83
CA SER A 13 20.49 20.00 -14.56
C SER A 13 21.30 19.12 -13.60
N ALA A 14 22.54 19.52 -13.35
CA ALA A 14 23.39 18.99 -12.29
C ALA A 14 23.11 19.70 -10.94
N PRO A 15 23.33 19.04 -9.78
CA PRO A 15 23.09 19.59 -8.44
C PRO A 15 24.24 20.45 -7.91
N PRO A 16 23.99 21.34 -6.91
CA PRO A 16 25.01 22.22 -6.32
C PRO A 16 25.93 21.52 -5.30
N PRO A 17 27.08 22.15 -4.95
CA PRO A 17 28.21 21.50 -4.28
C PRO A 17 28.12 21.49 -2.75
N LEU A 18 28.75 20.46 -2.17
CA LEU A 18 29.15 20.35 -0.76
C LEU A 18 30.44 21.15 -0.53
N ASN A 19 30.50 21.99 0.51
CA ASN A 19 31.72 22.33 1.24
C ASN A 19 31.39 23.13 2.52
N GLY A 20 31.99 22.75 3.65
CA GLY A 20 31.84 23.45 4.92
C GLY A 20 32.36 22.66 6.11
N VAL A 21 33.64 22.29 6.06
CA VAL A 21 34.39 21.69 7.17
C VAL A 21 34.69 22.79 8.19
N SER A 22 34.24 22.64 9.44
CA SER A 22 34.71 23.45 10.56
C SER A 22 35.11 22.52 11.70
N SER A 23 36.41 22.26 11.74
CA SER A 23 37.15 21.65 12.85
C SER A 23 37.16 22.61 14.04
N CYS A 24 36.76 22.13 15.22
CA CYS A 24 37.30 22.66 16.46
C CYS A 24 37.36 21.52 17.49
N SER A 25 38.59 21.03 17.64
CA SER A 25 39.23 20.53 18.85
C SER A 25 38.51 19.51 19.73
N GLN A 26 39.15 18.34 19.72
CA GLN A 26 39.15 17.30 20.72
C GLN A 26 39.27 17.84 22.15
N LEU A 27 38.39 17.36 23.03
CA LEU A 27 38.75 17.05 24.41
C LEU A 27 38.32 15.60 24.68
N LEU A 28 39.32 14.80 25.06
CA LEU A 28 39.21 13.42 25.50
C LEU A 28 38.65 13.35 26.92
N VAL A 29 38.10 12.18 27.23
CA VAL A 29 37.76 11.61 28.54
C VAL A 29 36.42 12.07 29.13
N ASP A 30 35.40 11.21 29.11
CA ASP A 30 35.29 10.17 30.14
C ASP A 30 34.33 9.04 29.74
N SER A 31 34.65 7.84 30.21
CA SER A 31 33.90 6.61 29.98
C SER A 31 32.65 6.58 30.85
N SER A 32 31.47 6.77 30.28
CA SER A 32 30.20 6.26 30.84
C SER A 32 29.06 6.42 29.83
N VAL A 33 29.05 5.55 28.81
CA VAL A 33 27.86 5.39 27.97
C VAL A 33 26.80 4.65 28.80
N PRO A 34 25.60 5.23 29.03
CA PRO A 34 24.53 4.51 29.71
C PRO A 34 24.11 3.28 28.90
N PRO A 35 23.88 2.11 29.54
CA PRO A 35 23.51 0.90 28.84
C PRO A 35 22.09 1.05 28.30
N GLY A 36 21.95 1.28 26.99
CA GLY A 36 20.61 1.43 26.42
C GLY A 36 20.50 1.70 24.92
N ARG A 37 21.58 1.69 24.14
CA ARG A 37 21.48 1.70 22.68
C ARG A 37 21.21 0.30 22.16
N VAL A 38 19.93 -0.03 22.00
CA VAL A 38 19.46 -1.25 21.35
C VAL A 38 19.83 -1.17 19.86
N THR A 39 20.88 -1.91 19.49
CA THR A 39 21.13 -2.30 18.11
C THR A 39 19.92 -3.08 17.59
N SER A 40 19.44 -2.72 16.40
CA SER A 40 18.18 -3.14 15.79
C SER A 40 18.08 -4.60 15.34
N SER A 41 18.75 -5.53 16.03
CA SER A 41 18.75 -6.95 15.71
C SER A 41 18.65 -7.76 17.01
N LEU A 42 17.55 -8.51 17.15
CA LEU A 42 17.21 -9.41 18.26
C LEU A 42 16.88 -8.71 19.58
N LEU A 43 15.67 -8.15 19.64
CA LEU A 43 14.98 -8.05 20.93
C LEU A 43 14.71 -9.47 21.42
N ASP A 44 15.17 -9.78 22.64
CA ASP A 44 14.94 -11.05 23.30
C ASP A 44 13.43 -11.36 23.35
N PRO A 45 12.97 -12.52 22.83
CA PRO A 45 11.56 -12.91 22.86
C PRO A 45 10.89 -12.78 24.23
N GLU A 46 11.63 -13.02 25.31
CA GLU A 46 11.08 -12.89 26.67
C GLU A 46 10.77 -11.44 27.05
N LEU A 47 11.64 -10.50 26.70
CA LEU A 47 11.41 -9.06 26.94
C LEU A 47 10.24 -8.53 26.10
N ILE A 48 10.05 -9.07 24.90
CA ILE A 48 8.90 -8.75 24.06
C ILE A 48 7.62 -9.27 24.70
N HIS A 49 7.63 -10.52 25.16
CA HIS A 49 6.49 -11.15 25.83
C HIS A 49 6.12 -10.46 27.14
N GLU A 50 7.09 -10.02 27.94
CA GLU A 50 6.80 -9.27 29.16
C GLU A 50 6.13 -7.91 28.86
N ARG A 51 6.60 -7.20 27.81
CA ARG A 51 6.03 -5.93 27.36
C ARG A 51 4.69 -6.06 26.65
N THR A 52 4.41 -7.21 26.03
CA THR A 52 3.13 -7.47 25.32
C THR A 52 2.11 -8.13 26.22
N GLY A 53 2.52 -8.92 27.22
CA GLY A 53 1.62 -9.57 28.18
C GLY A 53 0.82 -8.58 29.04
N ARG A 54 1.32 -7.35 29.22
CA ARG A 54 0.60 -6.26 29.91
C ARG A 54 -0.34 -5.46 29.00
N ARG A 55 -0.33 -5.68 27.68
CA ARG A 55 -1.20 -4.95 26.74
C ARG A 55 -2.59 -5.55 26.71
N VAL A 56 -3.57 -4.67 26.56
CA VAL A 56 -4.97 -5.06 26.44
C VAL A 56 -5.20 -5.67 25.05
N GLU A 57 -5.46 -6.97 25.05
CA GLU A 57 -5.70 -7.84 23.89
C GLU A 57 -6.61 -7.22 22.82
N TYR A 58 -7.70 -6.60 23.26
CA TYR A 58 -8.67 -5.96 22.36
C TYR A 58 -8.04 -4.88 21.46
N PHE A 59 -7.14 -4.05 21.99
CA PHE A 59 -6.52 -2.99 21.19
C PHE A 59 -5.54 -3.55 20.17
N GLU A 60 -4.85 -4.65 20.49
CA GLU A 60 -3.94 -5.30 19.54
C GLU A 60 -4.71 -5.93 18.37
N ALA A 61 -5.82 -6.59 18.66
CA ALA A 61 -6.73 -7.12 17.64
C ALA A 61 -7.34 -5.99 16.78
N LYS A 62 -7.76 -4.88 17.42
CA LYS A 62 -8.27 -3.70 16.70
C LYS A 62 -7.22 -3.08 15.79
N VAL A 63 -5.98 -3.00 16.24
CA VAL A 63 -4.86 -2.50 15.42
C VAL A 63 -4.57 -3.43 14.25
N ALA A 64 -4.57 -4.75 14.47
CA ALA A 64 -4.39 -5.74 13.40
C ALA A 64 -5.47 -5.62 12.31
N THR A 65 -6.75 -5.54 12.71
CA THR A 65 -7.86 -5.38 11.76
C THR A 65 -7.80 -4.07 10.98
N GLN A 66 -7.32 -2.97 11.59
CA GLN A 66 -7.12 -1.71 10.88
C GLN A 66 -6.04 -1.83 9.79
N TYR A 67 -4.94 -2.54 10.06
CA TYR A 67 -3.90 -2.76 9.05
C TYR A 67 -4.41 -3.63 7.89
N GLU A 68 -5.14 -4.70 8.19
CA GLU A 68 -5.75 -5.52 7.14
C GLU A 68 -6.74 -4.71 6.29
N LYS A 69 -7.57 -3.87 6.91
CA LYS A 69 -8.52 -3.02 6.18
C LYS A 69 -7.79 -2.08 5.23
N LYS A 70 -6.73 -1.42 5.69
CA LYS A 70 -5.92 -0.52 4.86
C LYS A 70 -5.25 -1.27 3.71
N GLU A 71 -4.77 -2.50 3.95
CA GLU A 71 -4.19 -3.33 2.89
C GLU A 71 -5.23 -3.74 1.85
N ARG A 72 -6.41 -4.20 2.29
CA ARG A 72 -7.53 -4.53 1.40
C ARG A 72 -7.99 -3.32 0.59
N GLU A 73 -8.00 -2.12 1.18
CA GLU A 73 -8.30 -0.88 0.46
C GLU A 73 -7.23 -0.54 -0.58
N ALA A 74 -5.94 -0.76 -0.28
CA ALA A 74 -4.85 -0.56 -1.23
C ALA A 74 -4.95 -1.53 -2.42
N ILE A 75 -5.21 -2.81 -2.16
CA ILE A 75 -5.43 -3.83 -3.21
C ILE A 75 -6.66 -3.47 -4.04
N ARG A 76 -7.78 -3.09 -3.40
CA ARG A 76 -9.01 -2.67 -4.08
C ARG A 76 -8.79 -1.50 -5.03
N LYS A 77 -7.92 -0.54 -4.68
CA LYS A 77 -7.60 0.59 -5.57
C LYS A 77 -6.88 0.14 -6.84
N ILE A 78 -6.01 -0.87 -6.76
CA ILE A 78 -5.29 -1.43 -7.90
C ILE A 78 -6.25 -2.21 -8.79
N VAL A 79 -6.97 -3.18 -8.23
CA VAL A 79 -7.97 -3.98 -8.95
C VAL A 79 -9.05 -3.09 -9.56
N GLY A 80 -9.51 -2.09 -8.82
CA GLY A 80 -10.49 -1.11 -9.31
C GLY A 80 -9.96 -0.27 -10.48
N ARG A 81 -8.65 -0.02 -10.56
CA ARG A 81 -8.05 0.63 -11.75
C ARG A 81 -8.08 -0.32 -12.95
N GLU A 82 -7.70 -1.58 -12.77
CA GLU A 82 -7.73 -2.59 -13.83
C GLU A 82 -9.15 -2.81 -14.39
N ILE A 83 -10.17 -2.86 -13.52
CA ILE A 83 -11.57 -3.01 -13.95
C ILE A 83 -12.04 -1.75 -14.68
N ARG A 84 -11.68 -0.55 -14.19
CA ARG A 84 -12.06 0.71 -14.86
C ARG A 84 -11.45 0.83 -16.26
N GLU A 85 -10.21 0.41 -16.47
CA GLU A 85 -9.61 0.41 -17.82
C GLU A 85 -10.33 -0.56 -18.77
N LYS A 86 -10.84 -1.69 -18.26
CA LYS A 86 -11.59 -2.66 -19.08
C LYS A 86 -13.01 -2.16 -19.41
N CYS A 87 -13.66 -1.50 -18.47
CA CYS A 87 -15.00 -0.93 -18.62
C CYS A 87 -14.99 0.55 -19.03
N ARG A 88 -13.88 1.02 -19.60
CA ARG A 88 -13.68 2.41 -20.00
C ARG A 88 -14.71 2.90 -21.02
N PRO A 89 -15.06 2.15 -22.10
CA PRO A 89 -16.04 2.65 -23.06
C PRO A 89 -17.42 2.86 -22.43
N GLU A 90 -17.90 1.93 -21.59
CA GLU A 90 -19.20 2.11 -20.94
C GLU A 90 -19.20 3.24 -19.90
N LEU A 91 -18.05 3.46 -19.24
CA LEU A 91 -17.87 4.57 -18.30
C LEU A 91 -17.89 5.92 -19.01
N ASP A 92 -17.20 6.04 -20.14
CA ASP A 92 -17.12 7.29 -20.91
C ASP A 92 -18.53 7.68 -21.40
N ASP A 93 -19.31 6.75 -21.97
CA ASP A 93 -20.71 6.99 -22.36
C ASP A 93 -21.59 7.48 -21.19
N TYR A 94 -21.38 6.90 -20.00
CA TYR A 94 -22.08 7.32 -18.78
C TYR A 94 -21.66 8.72 -18.34
N TYR A 95 -20.38 9.05 -18.40
CA TYR A 95 -19.87 10.38 -18.05
C TYR A 95 -20.35 11.45 -19.03
N ASP A 96 -20.35 11.18 -20.33
CA ASP A 96 -20.85 12.10 -21.35
C ASP A 96 -22.33 12.45 -21.08
N CYS A 97 -23.16 11.44 -20.80
CA CYS A 97 -24.56 11.66 -20.42
C CYS A 97 -24.71 12.52 -19.14
N MET A 98 -23.85 12.29 -18.15
CA MET A 98 -23.88 13.02 -16.87
C MET A 98 -23.42 14.47 -17.00
N CYS A 99 -22.54 14.78 -17.96
CA CYS A 99 -22.03 16.13 -18.21
C CYS A 99 -22.98 16.99 -19.05
N ASP A 100 -23.72 16.39 -19.99
CA ASP A 100 -24.53 17.12 -20.97
C ASP A 100 -25.89 17.61 -20.45
N ARG A 101 -26.39 17.08 -19.33
CA ARG A 101 -27.78 17.29 -18.89
C ARG A 101 -27.86 17.85 -17.46
N THR A 102 -28.89 18.64 -17.17
CA THR A 102 -29.15 19.16 -15.81
C THR A 102 -29.95 18.19 -14.95
N VAL A 103 -30.78 17.34 -15.55
CA VAL A 103 -31.53 16.25 -14.88
C VAL A 103 -30.91 14.90 -15.25
N THR A 104 -29.81 14.58 -14.59
CA THR A 104 -28.88 13.52 -15.00
C THR A 104 -29.31 12.13 -14.52
N PHE A 105 -29.87 12.03 -13.32
CA PHE A 105 -29.98 10.74 -12.63
C PHE A 105 -30.96 9.74 -13.28
N LEU A 106 -32.12 10.22 -13.75
CA LEU A 106 -33.13 9.38 -14.41
C LEU A 106 -32.79 9.14 -15.89
N ALA A 107 -32.27 10.14 -16.58
CA ALA A 107 -31.93 10.06 -18.00
C ALA A 107 -30.73 9.13 -18.25
N CYS A 108 -29.72 9.17 -17.39
CA CYS A 108 -28.49 8.37 -17.55
C CYS A 108 -28.56 6.99 -16.88
N ARG A 109 -29.73 6.58 -16.39
CA ARG A 109 -29.93 5.28 -15.73
C ARG A 109 -29.59 4.10 -16.65
N GLY A 110 -29.83 4.21 -17.96
CA GLY A 110 -29.50 3.17 -18.95
C GLY A 110 -27.99 2.92 -19.02
N TYR A 111 -27.20 3.99 -19.14
CA TYR A 111 -25.74 3.93 -19.15
C TYR A 111 -25.19 3.43 -17.81
N ALA A 112 -25.77 3.86 -16.68
CA ALA A 112 -25.39 3.33 -15.36
C ALA A 112 -25.59 1.81 -15.26
N ALA A 113 -26.67 1.27 -15.83
CA ALA A 113 -26.92 -0.16 -15.88
C ALA A 113 -25.91 -0.90 -16.77
N ALA A 114 -25.50 -0.29 -17.89
CA ALA A 114 -24.45 -0.83 -18.76
C ALA A 114 -23.10 -0.94 -18.03
N VAL A 115 -22.68 0.12 -17.33
CA VAL A 115 -21.47 0.11 -16.49
C VAL A 115 -21.54 -0.97 -15.41
N GLN A 116 -22.67 -1.08 -14.69
CA GLN A 116 -22.84 -2.12 -13.67
C GLN A 116 -22.76 -3.53 -14.25
N LYS A 117 -23.29 -3.74 -15.46
CA LYS A 117 -23.20 -5.03 -16.16
C LYS A 117 -21.75 -5.36 -16.52
N CYS A 118 -20.97 -4.39 -16.99
CA CYS A 118 -19.55 -4.57 -17.26
C CYS A 118 -18.77 -4.91 -15.98
N VAL A 119 -18.96 -4.15 -14.90
CA VAL A 119 -18.28 -4.40 -13.62
C VAL A 119 -18.61 -5.78 -13.08
N LYS A 120 -19.90 -6.18 -13.07
CA LYS A 120 -20.34 -7.51 -12.62
C LYS A 120 -19.73 -8.66 -13.40
N LYS A 121 -19.42 -8.46 -14.69
CA LYS A 121 -18.74 -9.47 -15.52
C LYS A 121 -17.34 -9.78 -14.99
N TYR A 122 -16.62 -8.76 -14.53
CA TYR A 122 -15.29 -8.92 -13.97
C TYR A 122 -15.29 -9.28 -12.48
N GLU A 123 -16.26 -8.80 -11.71
CA GLU A 123 -16.42 -9.17 -10.29
C GLU A 123 -16.67 -10.66 -10.08
N ASN A 124 -17.54 -11.27 -10.90
CA ASN A 124 -17.89 -12.69 -10.82
C ASN A 124 -16.88 -13.61 -11.51
N SER A 125 -15.79 -13.06 -12.08
CA SER A 125 -14.79 -13.90 -12.74
C SER A 125 -14.06 -14.75 -11.69
N ALA A 126 -14.01 -16.06 -11.92
CA ALA A 126 -13.36 -17.01 -11.00
C ALA A 126 -11.88 -16.66 -10.74
N THR A 127 -11.27 -15.88 -11.63
CA THR A 127 -9.89 -15.43 -11.56
C THR A 127 -9.66 -14.19 -10.69
N LEU A 128 -10.72 -13.47 -10.29
CA LEU A 128 -10.59 -12.29 -9.44
C LEU A 128 -10.03 -12.60 -8.03
N PRO A 129 -10.49 -13.62 -7.28
CA PRO A 129 -9.87 -13.96 -5.99
C PRO A 129 -8.39 -14.33 -6.12
N ASP A 130 -8.01 -15.01 -7.21
CA ASP A 130 -6.60 -15.35 -7.46
C ASP A 130 -5.77 -14.10 -7.74
N ARG A 131 -6.30 -13.17 -8.55
CA ARG A 131 -5.65 -11.88 -8.81
C ARG A 131 -5.49 -11.04 -7.55
N TRP A 132 -6.45 -11.10 -6.63
CA TRP A 132 -6.33 -10.44 -5.32
C TRP A 132 -5.17 -11.00 -4.50
N GLN A 133 -4.97 -12.32 -4.51
CA GLN A 133 -3.85 -12.96 -3.81
C GLN A 133 -2.52 -12.65 -4.47
N GLU A 134 -2.47 -12.63 -5.81
CA GLU A 134 -1.27 -12.27 -6.57
C GLU A 134 -0.80 -10.86 -6.23
N ILE A 135 -1.69 -9.86 -6.30
CA ILE A 135 -1.38 -8.47 -5.95
C ILE A 135 -0.95 -8.37 -4.47
N ALA A 136 -1.54 -9.15 -3.57
CA ALA A 136 -1.12 -9.17 -2.17
C ALA A 136 0.32 -9.68 -2.03
N ARG A 137 0.69 -10.76 -2.73
CA ARG A 137 2.05 -11.33 -2.71
C ARG A 137 3.07 -10.38 -3.35
N GLU A 138 2.74 -9.76 -4.48
CA GLU A 138 3.60 -8.76 -5.14
C GLU A 138 3.88 -7.58 -4.21
N ARG A 139 2.85 -7.07 -3.51
CA ARG A 139 3.00 -5.95 -2.58
C ARG A 139 3.83 -6.32 -1.35
N GLU A 140 3.71 -7.56 -0.88
CA GLU A 140 4.57 -8.09 0.19
C GLU A 140 6.02 -8.22 -0.27
N ALA A 141 6.26 -8.75 -1.48
CA ALA A 141 7.61 -8.87 -2.06
C ALA A 141 8.29 -7.51 -2.28
N LEU A 142 7.52 -6.48 -2.67
CA LEU A 142 8.01 -5.11 -2.81
C LEU A 142 8.17 -4.37 -1.47
N GLY A 143 7.80 -4.98 -0.35
CA GLY A 143 7.85 -4.35 0.98
C GLY A 143 6.83 -3.21 1.17
N LEU A 144 5.84 -3.10 0.27
CA LEU A 144 4.78 -2.08 0.31
C LEU A 144 3.58 -2.50 1.18
N SER A 145 3.62 -3.70 1.77
CA SER A 145 2.57 -4.18 2.66
C SER A 145 2.53 -3.37 3.95
N LEU A 146 1.35 -2.84 4.27
CA LEU A 146 1.13 -2.06 5.49
C LEU A 146 1.11 -2.94 6.74
N VAL A 147 0.69 -4.19 6.55
CA VAL A 147 0.65 -5.20 7.61
C VAL A 147 2.07 -5.58 8.06
N LYS A 148 3.07 -5.59 7.15
CA LYS A 148 4.46 -6.05 7.42
C LYS A 148 4.47 -7.32 8.28
N ARG A 149 3.73 -8.36 7.84
CA ARG A 149 3.42 -9.57 8.62
C ARG A 149 4.67 -10.18 9.27
N GLN A 150 5.76 -10.34 8.51
CA GLN A 150 7.01 -10.94 9.00
C GLN A 150 7.63 -10.16 10.17
N GLN A 151 7.61 -8.82 10.11
CA GLN A 151 8.20 -7.98 11.16
C GLN A 151 7.29 -7.87 12.38
N ARG A 152 5.97 -7.81 12.18
CA ARG A 152 5.00 -7.61 13.27
C ARG A 152 4.63 -8.90 13.98
N LYS A 153 4.79 -10.07 13.35
CA LYS A 153 4.59 -11.38 13.98
C LYS A 153 5.40 -11.54 15.27
N ILE A 154 6.61 -10.97 15.30
CA ILE A 154 7.50 -11.01 16.46
C ILE A 154 6.87 -10.33 17.69
N TYR A 155 6.02 -9.32 17.48
CA TYR A 155 5.53 -8.44 18.55
C TYR A 155 4.01 -8.45 18.74
N ASN A 156 3.24 -9.14 17.89
CA ASN A 156 1.78 -9.12 17.93
C ASN A 156 1.23 -10.54 18.00
N LYS A 157 0.58 -10.86 19.12
CA LYS A 157 -0.05 -12.16 19.40
C LYS A 157 -1.08 -12.57 18.35
N TYR A 158 -1.72 -11.61 17.70
CA TYR A 158 -2.85 -11.80 16.79
C TYR A 158 -2.46 -11.78 15.30
N ILE A 159 -1.18 -11.61 14.97
CA ILE A 159 -0.65 -11.70 13.60
C ILE A 159 0.12 -13.03 13.47
N SER A 160 -0.60 -14.15 13.52
CA SER A 160 -0.03 -15.51 13.48
C SER A 160 0.16 -16.05 12.05
N ASP A 161 -0.69 -15.61 11.11
CA ASP A 161 -0.85 -16.33 9.85
C ASP A 161 0.11 -15.82 8.77
N MET A 162 0.96 -16.72 8.28
CA MET A 162 1.74 -16.51 7.04
C MET A 162 0.84 -16.62 5.80
N ASP A 163 -0.26 -17.36 5.90
CA ASP A 163 -1.11 -17.73 4.75
C ASP A 163 -2.21 -16.71 4.44
N GLY A 164 -2.30 -15.63 5.22
CA GLY A 164 -3.34 -14.61 5.02
C GLY A 164 -4.76 -15.03 5.40
N ALA A 165 -4.92 -16.17 6.09
CA ALA A 165 -6.22 -16.71 6.50
C ALA A 165 -7.03 -15.78 7.42
N GLY A 166 -6.33 -14.89 8.14
CA GLY A 166 -6.92 -13.89 9.02
C GLY A 166 -7.11 -14.46 10.42
N TRP A 167 -6.96 -13.61 11.44
CA TRP A 167 -6.99 -14.04 12.84
C TRP A 167 -8.35 -14.63 13.29
N LEU A 168 -9.43 -14.27 12.60
CA LEU A 168 -10.77 -14.76 12.91
C LEU A 168 -10.96 -16.14 12.27
N PRO A 169 -11.38 -17.16 13.02
CA PRO A 169 -11.77 -18.44 12.44
C PRO A 169 -12.83 -18.20 11.36
N LYS A 170 -12.70 -18.87 10.21
CA LYS A 170 -13.69 -18.80 9.15
C LYS A 170 -15.05 -19.15 9.73
N ARG A 171 -16.03 -18.25 9.59
CA ARG A 171 -17.43 -18.56 9.94
C ARG A 171 -17.86 -19.75 9.07
N LYS A 172 -18.30 -20.83 9.72
CA LYS A 172 -18.86 -22.02 9.07
C LYS A 172 -20.17 -21.67 8.36
#